data_AF-A0A1F8NHA3-F1
#
_entry.id   AF-A0A1F8NHA3-F1
#
_cell.length_a   1.000
_cell.length_b   1.000
_cell.length_c   1.000
_cell.angle_alpha   90.00
_cell.angle_beta   90.00
_cell.angle_gamma   90.00
#
_symmetry.space_group_name_H-M   'P 1'
#
loop_
_entity.id
_entity.type
_entity.pdbx_description
1 polymer ?
#
loop_
_entity_poly.entity_id
_entity_poly.type
_entity_poly.pdbx_seq_one_letter_code
_entity_poly.pdbx_strand_id
1 'polypeptide(L)'
;MSEPRASLEVIAPTVEEAIERGATQLGLARQALEVEILDEGGRGLLGLTTRQARVRLTVRGGPAASVGEEAPAAPPLSPEQEEETVDVACAIVQELLERMGVEGQVVAAWSDPEEPQAPRLLKVDVRGRDLSVLIGRRGETLASLQYITRLIVAKELDRMVPLVIDVEG
;
A
#
# COMPACT_ATOMS: atom_id res chain seq x y z
N MET A 1 -0.31 24.87 1.10
CA MET A 1 -1.02 25.34 2.31
C MET A 1 -0.93 24.20 3.31
N SER A 2 -0.36 24.42 4.50
CA SER A 2 -0.19 23.37 5.51
C SER A 2 -1.56 22.90 5.98
N GLU A 3 -1.92 21.66 5.66
CA GLU A 3 -3.13 21.04 6.22
C GLU A 3 -3.00 20.99 7.75
N PRO A 4 -4.08 21.28 8.51
CA PRO A 4 -4.05 21.19 9.95
C PRO A 4 -3.87 19.73 10.35
N ARG A 5 -2.63 19.32 10.67
CA ARG A 5 -2.38 18.02 11.27
C ARG A 5 -3.00 18.03 12.66
N ALA A 6 -3.95 17.14 12.91
CA ALA A 6 -4.49 16.95 14.24
C ALA A 6 -3.35 16.50 15.18
N SER A 7 -2.98 17.37 16.11
CA SER A 7 -1.99 17.09 17.15
C SER A 7 -2.69 17.06 18.51
N LEU A 8 -2.45 16.01 19.29
CA LEU A 8 -3.01 15.79 20.61
C LEU A 8 -1.89 15.62 21.64
N GLU A 9 -1.91 16.41 22.71
CA GLU A 9 -0.99 16.22 23.84
C GLU A 9 -1.67 15.42 24.94
N VAL A 10 -1.00 14.37 25.41
CA VAL A 10 -1.50 13.47 26.46
C VAL A 10 -0.50 13.38 27.60
N ILE A 11 -1.03 13.44 28.82
CA ILE A 11 -0.26 13.34 30.07
C ILE A 11 -0.66 12.05 30.78
N ALA A 12 0.31 11.21 31.12
CA ALA A 12 0.09 9.96 31.84
C ALA A 12 1.26 9.62 32.78
N PRO A 13 1.10 8.67 33.72
CA PRO A 13 2.19 8.22 34.60
C PRO A 13 3.46 7.74 33.88
N THR A 14 3.33 7.17 32.68
CA THR A 14 4.46 6.69 31.86
C THR A 14 4.25 7.06 30.38
N VAL A 15 5.34 7.04 29.60
CA VAL A 15 5.30 7.31 28.15
C VAL A 15 4.37 6.32 27.44
N GLU A 16 4.50 5.02 27.74
CA GLU A 16 3.69 3.97 27.13
C GLU A 16 2.19 4.19 27.36
N GLU A 17 1.80 4.52 28.60
CA GLU A 17 0.42 4.77 28.96
C GLU A 17 -0.13 6.05 28.30
N ALA A 18 0.72 7.05 28.08
CA ALA A 18 0.34 8.26 27.37
C ALA A 18 0.08 7.99 25.87
N ILE A 19 0.87 7.10 25.27
CA ILE A 19 0.70 6.66 23.88
C ILE A 19 -0.60 5.86 23.72
N GLU A 20 -0.86 4.88 24.58
CA GLU A 20 -2.08 4.05 24.51
C GLU A 20 -3.35 4.88 24.68
N ARG A 21 -3.37 5.80 25.66
CA ARG A 21 -4.52 6.68 25.90
C ARG A 21 -4.77 7.61 24.73
N GLY A 22 -3.72 8.18 24.15
CA GLY A 22 -3.88 9.06 23.00
C GLY A 22 -4.22 8.33 21.71
N ALA A 23 -3.71 7.11 21.51
CA ALA A 23 -4.14 6.22 20.43
C ALA A 23 -5.64 5.89 20.52
N THR A 24 -6.11 5.58 21.73
CA THR A 24 -7.53 5.33 22.01
C THR A 24 -8.40 6.56 21.77
N GLN A 25 -7.95 7.75 22.20
CA GLN A 25 -8.69 9.01 21.98
C GLN A 25 -8.79 9.41 20.51
N LEU A 26 -7.76 9.09 19.71
CA LEU A 26 -7.75 9.37 18.27
C LEU A 26 -8.41 8.24 17.45
N GLY A 27 -8.70 7.09 18.07
CA GLY A 27 -9.22 5.91 17.37
C GLY A 27 -8.25 5.33 16.33
N LEU A 28 -6.95 5.57 16.50
CA LEU A 28 -5.90 5.21 15.55
C LEU A 28 -4.89 4.27 16.19
N ALA A 29 -4.35 3.33 15.40
CA ALA A 29 -3.27 2.48 15.86
C ALA A 29 -2.00 3.31 16.12
N ARG A 30 -1.17 2.87 17.09
CA ARG A 30 0.12 3.52 17.42
C ARG A 30 1.03 3.77 16.21
N GLN A 31 0.88 2.95 15.17
CA GLN A 31 1.68 2.96 13.95
C GLN A 31 1.29 4.13 13.01
N ALA A 32 0.04 4.59 13.10
CA ALA A 32 -0.50 5.71 12.33
C ALA A 32 -0.24 7.08 13.01
N LEU A 33 0.43 7.06 14.16
CA LEU A 33 0.68 8.23 14.99
C LEU A 33 2.18 8.49 15.05
N GLU A 34 2.56 9.74 14.83
CA GLU A 34 3.90 10.23 15.11
C GLU A 34 3.94 10.63 16.59
N VAL A 35 4.79 9.97 17.36
CA VAL A 35 4.94 10.19 18.80
C VAL A 35 6.17 11.05 19.05
N GLU A 36 5.96 12.24 19.61
CA GLU A 36 7.00 13.11 20.13
C GLU A 36 6.96 13.08 21.66
N ILE A 37 8.02 12.56 22.29
CA ILE A 37 8.14 12.54 23.75
C ILE A 37 8.63 13.92 24.20
N LEU A 38 7.74 14.72 24.79
CA LEU A 38 8.09 16.02 25.36
C LEU A 38 8.73 15.84 26.73
N ASP A 39 8.27 14.84 27.47
CA ASP A 39 8.72 14.54 28.82
C ASP A 39 8.57 13.03 29.10
N GLU A 40 9.66 12.33 29.37
CA GLU A 40 9.64 10.91 29.74
C GLU A 40 9.00 10.63 31.11
N GLY A 41 8.74 11.68 31.90
CA GLY A 41 8.36 11.53 33.30
C GLY A 41 9.53 11.01 34.13
N GLY A 42 9.27 10.54 35.34
CA GLY A 42 10.33 9.97 36.17
C GLY A 42 9.89 9.66 37.60
N ARG A 43 10.41 8.56 38.15
CA ARG A 43 10.29 8.22 39.56
C ARG A 43 11.47 8.81 40.33
N GLY A 44 11.18 9.74 41.24
CA GLY A 44 12.18 10.25 42.17
C GLY A 44 12.68 9.16 43.14
N LEU A 45 13.91 9.33 43.65
CA LEU A 45 14.69 8.34 44.41
C LEU A 45 14.03 7.81 45.71
N LEU A 46 12.91 8.38 46.15
CA LEU A 46 12.20 7.98 47.38
C LEU A 46 10.68 7.78 47.19
N GLY A 47 10.19 7.72 45.96
CA GLY A 47 8.76 7.46 45.69
C GLY A 47 7.79 8.57 46.12
N LEU A 48 8.30 9.71 46.60
CA LEU A 48 7.49 10.84 47.11
C LEU A 48 7.09 11.84 46.01
N THR A 49 7.72 11.79 44.84
CA THR A 49 7.40 12.65 43.70
C THR A 49 7.41 11.85 42.40
N THR A 50 6.24 11.75 41.76
CA THR A 50 6.06 11.12 40.45
C THR A 50 5.87 12.22 39.41
N ARG A 51 6.84 12.36 38.51
CA ARG A 51 6.71 13.29 37.38
C ARG A 51 6.02 12.54 36.24
N GLN A 52 4.87 13.05 35.81
CA GLN A 52 4.08 12.45 34.73
C GLN A 52 4.80 12.64 33.39
N ALA A 53 4.68 11.63 32.52
CA ALA A 53 5.15 11.70 31.15
C ALA A 53 4.18 12.54 30.31
N ARG A 54 4.74 13.25 29.32
CA ARG A 54 3.99 14.07 28.36
C ARG A 54 4.43 13.69 26.96
N VAL A 55 3.48 13.31 26.13
CA VAL A 55 3.71 13.00 24.72
C VAL A 55 2.80 13.84 23.85
N ARG A 56 3.32 14.26 22.69
CA ARG A 56 2.52 14.86 21.63
C ARG A 56 2.36 13.83 20.53
N LEU A 57 1.12 13.52 20.20
CA LEU A 57 0.74 12.61 19.13
C LEU A 57 0.28 13.44 17.95
N THR A 58 0.89 13.21 16.79
CA THR A 58 0.49 13.85 15.54
C THR A 58 -0.03 12.79 14.59
N VAL A 59 -1.23 12.98 14.04
CA VAL A 59 -1.76 12.07 13.03
C VAL A 59 -0.91 12.20 11.77
N ARG A 60 -0.30 11.09 11.32
CA ARG A 60 0.38 11.05 10.03
C ARG A 60 -0.67 11.11 8.93
N GLY A 61 -0.93 12.32 8.42
CA GLY A 61 -1.76 12.54 7.24
C GLY A 61 -1.03 12.03 6.00
N GLY A 62 -1.33 10.80 5.59
CA GLY A 62 -0.89 10.21 4.34
C GLY A 62 -1.48 8.80 4.18
N PRO A 63 -2.21 8.51 3.09
CA PRO A 63 -2.76 7.19 2.87
C PRO A 63 -1.66 6.27 2.35
N ALA A 64 -0.81 5.74 3.23
CA ALA A 64 0.09 4.62 2.93
C ALA A 64 0.82 4.16 4.19
N ALA A 65 0.30 3.11 4.83
CA ALA A 65 1.08 2.00 5.41
C ALA A 65 0.18 1.11 6.28
N SER A 66 -0.72 0.36 5.64
CA SER A 66 -1.16 -0.92 6.21
C SER A 66 -0.06 -1.94 5.94
N VAL A 67 0.83 -2.16 6.89
CA VAL A 67 1.63 -3.39 6.91
C VAL A 67 1.57 -3.95 8.32
N GLY A 68 0.90 -5.10 8.46
CA GLY A 68 1.03 -5.94 9.65
C GLY A 68 -0.26 -6.35 10.33
N GLU A 69 -1.36 -6.52 9.62
CA GLU A 69 -2.39 -7.48 10.01
C GLU A 69 -3.11 -7.90 8.74
N GLU A 70 -3.10 -9.21 8.48
CA GLU A 70 -4.03 -9.97 7.63
C GLU A 70 -4.87 -9.08 6.71
N ALA A 71 -4.48 -8.99 5.43
CA ALA A 71 -5.26 -8.26 4.44
C ALA A 71 -6.73 -8.70 4.62
N PRO A 72 -7.64 -7.84 5.09
CA PRO A 72 -9.04 -8.16 4.94
C PRO A 72 -9.16 -8.34 3.44
N ALA A 73 -9.53 -9.54 3.01
CA ALA A 73 -9.85 -9.80 1.62
C ALA A 73 -10.70 -8.62 1.19
N ALA A 74 -10.15 -7.77 0.32
CA ALA A 74 -10.91 -6.67 -0.25
C ALA A 74 -12.23 -7.31 -0.68
N PRO A 75 -13.39 -6.73 -0.32
CA PRO A 75 -14.66 -7.34 -0.63
C PRO A 75 -14.61 -7.82 -2.08
N PRO A 76 -14.94 -9.10 -2.35
CA PRO A 76 -14.72 -9.68 -3.66
C PRO A 76 -15.29 -8.74 -4.70
N LEU A 77 -14.47 -8.38 -5.69
CA LEU A 77 -14.88 -7.47 -6.74
C LEU A 77 -16.17 -8.01 -7.36
N SER A 78 -17.11 -7.11 -7.66
CA SER A 78 -18.27 -7.52 -8.44
C SER A 78 -17.79 -8.00 -9.82
N PRO A 79 -18.52 -8.90 -10.50
CA PRO A 79 -18.15 -9.34 -11.85
C PRO A 79 -17.94 -8.17 -12.82
N GLU A 80 -18.73 -7.11 -12.67
CA GLU A 80 -18.62 -5.87 -13.45
C GLU A 80 -17.29 -5.14 -13.17
N GLN A 81 -16.86 -5.08 -11.91
CA GLN A 81 -15.58 -4.49 -11.53
C GLN A 81 -14.39 -5.34 -11.99
N GLU A 82 -14.53 -6.67 -11.98
CA GLU A 82 -13.51 -7.59 -12.50
C GLU A 82 -13.29 -7.38 -14.00
N GLU A 83 -14.38 -7.29 -14.77
CA GLU A 83 -14.37 -7.03 -16.22
C GLU A 83 -13.80 -5.64 -16.54
N GLU A 84 -14.27 -4.59 -15.84
CA GLU A 84 -13.71 -3.24 -15.96
C GLU A 84 -12.19 -3.21 -15.69
N THR A 85 -11.73 -3.93 -14.66
CA THR A 85 -10.31 -3.98 -14.32
C THR A 85 -9.49 -4.63 -15.43
N VAL A 86 -10.00 -5.72 -16.02
CA VAL A 86 -9.37 -6.42 -17.14
C VAL A 86 -9.24 -5.49 -18.34
N ASP A 87 -10.31 -4.79 -18.69
CA ASP A 87 -10.33 -3.86 -19.83
C ASP A 87 -9.34 -2.71 -19.64
N VAL A 88 -9.34 -2.08 -18.47
CA VAL A 88 -8.43 -0.97 -18.13
C VAL A 88 -6.98 -1.43 -18.14
N ALA A 89 -6.67 -2.59 -17.54
CA ALA A 89 -5.31 -3.13 -17.51
C ALA A 89 -4.80 -3.47 -18.92
N CYS A 90 -5.62 -4.13 -19.74
CA CYS A 90 -5.29 -4.44 -21.14
C CYS A 90 -5.01 -3.16 -21.94
N ALA A 91 -5.88 -2.15 -21.83
CA ALA A 91 -5.73 -0.89 -22.53
C ALA A 91 -4.42 -0.16 -22.17
N ILE A 92 -4.10 -0.10 -20.88
CA ILE A 92 -2.87 0.55 -20.39
C ILE A 92 -1.63 -0.19 -20.90
N VAL A 93 -1.59 -1.53 -20.77
CA VAL A 93 -0.42 -2.30 -21.22
C VAL A 93 -0.26 -2.20 -22.73
N GLN A 94 -1.35 -2.30 -23.49
CA GLN A 94 -1.33 -2.12 -24.94
C GLN A 94 -0.77 -0.74 -25.34
N GLU A 95 -1.24 0.34 -24.72
CA GLU A 95 -0.74 1.69 -25.01
C GLU A 95 0.75 1.84 -24.66
N LEU A 96 1.20 1.27 -23.54
CA LEU A 96 2.61 1.30 -23.16
C LEU A 96 3.49 0.55 -24.17
N LEU A 97 3.06 -0.64 -24.61
CA LEU A 97 3.79 -1.42 -25.62
C LEU A 97 3.88 -0.68 -26.96
N GLU A 98 2.79 -0.06 -27.41
CA GLU A 98 2.76 0.73 -28.64
C GLU A 98 3.71 1.94 -28.57
N ARG A 99 3.71 2.67 -27.45
CA ARG A 99 4.64 3.79 -27.23
C ARG A 99 6.10 3.35 -27.15
N MET A 100 6.35 2.10 -26.76
CA MET A 100 7.68 1.48 -26.78
C MET A 100 8.07 0.92 -28.16
N GLY A 101 7.15 0.91 -29.13
CA GLY A 101 7.36 0.34 -30.46
C GLY A 101 7.40 -1.19 -30.46
N VAL A 102 6.74 -1.84 -29.49
CA VAL A 102 6.66 -3.29 -29.38
C VAL A 102 5.31 -3.78 -29.89
N GLU A 103 5.33 -4.66 -30.90
CA GLU A 103 4.12 -5.28 -31.43
C GLU A 103 3.78 -6.55 -30.61
N GLY A 104 2.68 -6.48 -29.88
CA GLY A 104 2.17 -7.62 -29.11
C GLY A 104 0.65 -7.59 -28.96
N GLN A 105 0.11 -8.77 -28.66
CA GLN A 105 -1.23 -8.99 -28.16
C GLN A 105 -1.17 -9.10 -26.64
N VAL A 106 -2.08 -8.41 -25.97
CA VAL A 106 -2.24 -8.43 -24.52
C VAL A 106 -3.54 -9.14 -24.19
N VAL A 107 -3.49 -10.08 -23.23
CA VAL A 107 -4.66 -10.75 -22.67
C VAL A 107 -4.55 -10.71 -21.16
N ALA A 108 -5.62 -10.35 -20.46
CA ALA A 108 -5.64 -10.36 -19.00
C ALA A 108 -6.79 -11.22 -18.46
N ALA A 109 -6.52 -11.92 -17.37
CA ALA A 109 -7.50 -12.75 -16.68
C ALA A 109 -7.20 -12.83 -15.19
N TRP A 110 -8.26 -12.89 -14.38
CA TRP A 110 -8.12 -13.20 -12.96
C TRP A 110 -7.70 -14.66 -12.79
N SER A 111 -6.62 -14.88 -12.05
CA SER A 111 -6.12 -16.21 -11.69
C SER A 111 -6.52 -16.54 -10.27
N ASP A 112 -7.14 -17.71 -10.11
CA ASP A 112 -7.43 -18.25 -8.79
C ASP A 112 -6.12 -18.62 -8.08
N PRO A 113 -5.98 -18.33 -6.78
CA PRO A 113 -4.77 -18.63 -6.04
C PRO A 113 -4.61 -20.15 -5.84
N GLU A 114 -3.40 -20.66 -6.03
CA GLU A 114 -3.07 -22.06 -5.77
C GLU A 114 -3.09 -22.37 -4.26
N GLU A 115 -2.73 -21.38 -3.44
CA GLU A 115 -2.73 -21.47 -1.98
C GLU A 115 -3.99 -20.81 -1.41
N PRO A 116 -4.68 -21.43 -0.42
CA PRO A 116 -5.91 -20.90 0.16
C PRO A 116 -5.80 -19.49 0.77
N GLN A 117 -4.58 -19.04 1.06
CA GLN A 117 -4.26 -17.75 1.69
C GLN A 117 -3.62 -16.76 0.72
N ALA A 118 -3.34 -17.17 -0.53
CA ALA A 118 -2.77 -16.28 -1.53
C ALA A 118 -3.86 -15.38 -2.13
N PRO A 119 -3.55 -14.11 -2.43
CA PRO A 119 -4.50 -13.23 -3.10
C PRO A 119 -4.74 -13.66 -4.54
N ARG A 120 -5.97 -13.46 -5.02
CA ARG A 120 -6.30 -13.58 -6.45
C ARG A 120 -5.51 -12.52 -7.22
N LEU A 121 -4.83 -12.93 -8.29
CA LEU A 121 -3.98 -12.04 -9.07
C LEU A 121 -4.59 -11.79 -10.44
N LEU A 122 -4.45 -10.56 -10.94
CA LEU A 122 -4.72 -10.28 -12.34
C LEU A 122 -3.47 -10.64 -13.15
N LYS A 123 -3.52 -11.74 -13.88
CA LYS A 123 -2.45 -12.15 -14.79
C LYS A 123 -2.64 -11.41 -16.12
N VAL A 124 -1.59 -10.73 -16.58
CA VAL A 124 -1.54 -10.08 -17.89
C VAL A 124 -0.49 -10.78 -18.73
N ASP A 125 -0.92 -11.54 -19.73
CA ASP A 125 -0.06 -12.23 -20.67
C ASP A 125 0.18 -11.35 -21.91
N VAL A 126 1.45 -11.13 -22.22
CA VAL A 126 1.88 -10.42 -23.43
C VAL A 126 2.52 -11.42 -24.38
N ARG A 127 1.98 -11.52 -25.60
CA ARG A 127 2.47 -12.38 -26.68
C ARG A 127 2.77 -11.56 -27.92
N GLY A 128 3.81 -11.88 -28.68
CA GLY A 128 4.18 -11.05 -29.82
C GLY A 128 5.54 -11.39 -30.38
N ARG A 129 5.98 -10.58 -31.34
CA ARG A 129 7.31 -10.73 -31.96
C ARG A 129 8.28 -9.80 -31.24
N ASP A 130 9.53 -10.24 -31.10
CA ASP A 130 10.61 -9.46 -30.51
C ASP A 130 10.38 -8.96 -29.06
N LEU A 131 9.68 -9.75 -28.23
CA LEU A 131 9.45 -9.43 -26.81
C LEU A 131 10.70 -9.44 -25.93
N SER A 132 11.86 -9.79 -26.49
CA SER A 132 13.16 -9.76 -25.79
C SER A 132 13.47 -8.39 -25.16
N VAL A 133 12.97 -7.31 -25.77
CA VAL A 133 13.08 -5.94 -25.25
C VAL A 133 12.34 -5.78 -23.92
N LEU A 134 11.20 -6.45 -23.75
CA LEU A 134 10.37 -6.38 -22.55
C LEU A 134 10.97 -7.14 -21.38
N ILE A 135 11.66 -8.25 -21.63
CA ILE A 135 12.41 -8.99 -20.59
C ILE A 135 13.55 -8.10 -20.08
N GLY A 136 14.25 -7.40 -20.98
CA GLY A 136 15.37 -6.54 -20.64
C GLY A 136 16.57 -7.32 -20.05
N ARG A 137 17.59 -6.59 -19.58
CA ARG A 137 18.74 -7.24 -18.91
C ARG A 137 18.28 -7.72 -17.53
N ARG A 138 18.35 -9.03 -17.30
CA ARG A 138 18.01 -9.68 -16.00
C ARG A 138 16.56 -9.46 -15.53
N GLY A 139 15.62 -9.15 -16.42
CA GLY A 139 14.21 -8.93 -16.03
C GLY A 139 13.88 -7.51 -15.58
N GLU A 140 14.83 -6.57 -15.60
CA GLU A 140 14.62 -5.21 -15.07
C GLU A 140 13.54 -4.43 -15.82
N THR A 141 13.46 -4.58 -17.15
CA THR A 141 12.44 -3.91 -17.96
C THR A 141 11.05 -4.46 -17.64
N LEU A 142 10.91 -5.78 -17.52
CA LEU A 142 9.64 -6.43 -17.19
C LEU A 142 9.15 -6.00 -15.80
N ALA A 143 10.05 -6.00 -14.82
CA ALA A 143 9.73 -5.55 -13.47
C ALA A 143 9.30 -4.07 -13.45
N SER A 144 9.97 -3.22 -14.23
CA SER A 144 9.63 -1.79 -14.34
C SER A 144 8.28 -1.59 -15.03
N LEU A 145 8.00 -2.33 -16.10
CA LEU A 145 6.73 -2.29 -16.81
C LEU A 145 5.59 -2.72 -15.88
N GLN A 146 5.74 -3.85 -15.20
CA GLN A 146 4.76 -4.34 -14.22
C GLN A 146 4.50 -3.30 -13.14
N TYR A 147 5.55 -2.69 -12.59
CA TYR A 147 5.42 -1.68 -11.55
C TYR A 147 4.66 -0.45 -12.04
N ILE A 148 5.03 0.10 -13.20
CA ILE A 148 4.37 1.28 -13.79
C ILE A 148 2.91 0.99 -14.11
N THR A 149 2.62 -0.14 -14.77
CA THR A 149 1.25 -0.55 -15.08
C THR A 149 0.40 -0.63 -13.82
N ARG A 150 0.91 -1.27 -12.76
CA ARG A 150 0.21 -1.37 -11.48
C ARG A 150 -0.12 0.00 -10.88
N LEU A 151 0.79 0.97 -10.97
CA LEU A 151 0.55 2.33 -10.47
C LEU A 151 -0.53 3.06 -11.29
N ILE A 152 -0.51 2.91 -12.61
CA ILE A 152 -1.48 3.54 -13.50
C ILE A 152 -2.87 2.93 -13.27
N VAL A 153 -2.99 1.61 -13.29
CA VAL A 153 -4.24 0.90 -13.03
C VAL A 153 -4.81 1.28 -11.65
N ALA A 154 -3.95 1.33 -10.63
CA ALA A 154 -4.39 1.68 -9.29
C ALA A 154 -4.95 3.10 -9.19
N LYS A 155 -4.37 4.04 -9.95
CA LYS A 155 -4.83 5.42 -10.04
C LYS A 155 -6.15 5.54 -10.80
N GLU A 156 -6.29 4.85 -11.93
CA GLU A 156 -7.50 4.92 -12.77
C GLU A 156 -8.72 4.30 -12.07
N LEU A 157 -8.52 3.24 -11.30
CA LEU A 157 -9.61 2.52 -10.63
C LEU A 157 -9.81 2.93 -9.15
N ASP A 158 -9.01 3.86 -8.65
CA ASP A 158 -8.94 4.29 -7.23
C ASP A 158 -8.81 3.10 -6.25
N ARG A 159 -8.17 2.01 -6.69
CA ARG A 159 -8.00 0.77 -5.91
C ARG A 159 -6.75 0.02 -6.31
N MET A 160 -6.06 -0.58 -5.33
CA MET A 160 -4.86 -1.39 -5.61
C MET A 160 -5.24 -2.72 -6.26
N VAL A 161 -4.72 -2.97 -7.46
CA VAL A 161 -4.90 -4.24 -8.17
C VAL A 161 -3.61 -5.06 -8.07
N PRO A 162 -3.66 -6.31 -7.55
CA PRO A 162 -2.52 -7.21 -7.52
C PRO A 162 -2.26 -7.81 -8.91
N LEU A 163 -1.57 -7.01 -9.75
CA LEU A 163 -1.29 -7.30 -11.15
C LEU A 163 0.11 -7.91 -11.33
N VAL A 164 0.21 -8.94 -12.17
CA VAL A 164 1.47 -9.56 -12.63
C VAL A 164 1.49 -9.58 -14.16
N ILE A 165 2.62 -9.20 -14.75
CA ILE A 165 2.82 -9.27 -16.20
C ILE A 165 3.71 -10.47 -16.50
N ASP A 166 3.23 -11.34 -17.38
CA ASP A 166 3.96 -12.46 -17.94
C ASP A 166 4.21 -12.21 -19.43
N VAL A 167 5.41 -12.57 -19.89
CA VAL A 167 5.82 -12.36 -21.28
C VAL A 167 6.20 -13.71 -21.85
N GLU A 168 5.33 -14.23 -22.71
CA GLU A 168 5.56 -15.48 -23.43
C GLU A 168 6.10 -15.15 -24.83
N GLY A 169 7.33 -15.61 -25.10
CA GLY A 169 8.02 -15.44 -26.38
C GLY A 169 7.80 -16.57 -27.37
#